data_AF-A0A1J4W4P2-F1
#
_entry.id   AF-A0A1J4W4P2-F1
#
_cell.length_a   1.000
_cell.length_b   1.000
_cell.length_c   1.000
_cell.angle_alpha   90.00
_cell.angle_beta   90.00
_cell.angle_gamma   90.00
#
_symmetry.space_group_name_H-M   'P 1'
#
loop_
_entity.id
_entity.type
_entity.pdbx_description
1 polymer ?
#
loop_
_entity_poly.entity_id
_entity_poly.type
_entity_poly.pdbx_seq_one_letter_code
_entity_poly.pdbx_strand_id
1 'polypeptide(L)'
;MSSDIFDHTVICKDCDKAMEKVRILKNGFYFRVLECKKCDNRIVHPEDKLEYQNFLKLRNKQFNVKLRMVGNSYTVSIPREIVNFINEQDKIMDEMVKLSFERMGKLVLIFNEKFEEKEGDEE
;
A
#
# COMPACT_ATOMS: atom_id res chain seq x y z
N MET A 1 7.86 -2.02 23.87
CA MET A 1 6.97 -2.96 23.16
C MET A 1 5.58 -2.36 23.22
N SER A 2 5.03 -1.93 22.07
CA SER A 2 3.66 -1.40 22.00
C SER A 2 2.73 -2.59 21.76
N SER A 3 1.81 -2.86 22.68
CA SER A 3 0.80 -3.91 22.54
C SER A 3 -0.32 -3.41 21.63
N ASP A 4 -0.61 -4.11 20.55
CA ASP A 4 -1.70 -3.75 19.63
C ASP A 4 -3.04 -4.25 20.23
N ILE A 5 -4.10 -3.45 20.09
CA ILE A 5 -5.46 -3.83 20.47
C ILE A 5 -5.89 -5.07 19.69
N PHE A 6 -5.39 -5.24 18.47
CA PHE A 6 -5.65 -6.40 17.62
C PHE A 6 -4.91 -7.65 18.08
N ASP A 7 -3.99 -7.60 19.04
CA ASP A 7 -3.38 -8.80 19.63
C ASP A 7 -4.34 -9.52 20.58
N HIS A 8 -5.29 -8.78 21.15
CA HIS A 8 -6.21 -9.26 22.17
C HIS A 8 -7.51 -9.81 21.54
N THR A 9 -8.25 -10.60 22.30
CA THR A 9 -9.56 -11.09 21.89
C THR A 9 -10.56 -9.93 21.93
N VAL A 10 -10.94 -9.41 20.76
CA VAL A 10 -11.95 -8.37 20.64
C VAL A 10 -13.33 -9.00 20.52
N ILE A 11 -14.25 -8.55 21.37
CA ILE A 11 -15.66 -8.97 21.35
C ILE A 11 -16.45 -8.00 20.49
N CYS A 12 -17.32 -8.52 19.63
CA CYS A 12 -18.20 -7.69 18.83
C CYS A 12 -19.35 -7.14 19.67
N LYS A 13 -19.62 -5.84 19.56
CA LYS A 13 -20.65 -5.12 20.32
C LYS A 13 -22.09 -5.62 20.08
N ASP A 14 -22.36 -6.21 18.92
CA ASP A 14 -23.73 -6.59 18.53
C ASP A 14 -24.01 -8.07 18.74
N CYS A 15 -22.98 -8.92 18.64
CA CYS A 15 -23.10 -10.38 18.71
C CYS A 15 -22.56 -10.97 20.02
N ASP A 16 -21.82 -10.19 20.83
CA ASP A 16 -21.03 -10.57 22.03
C ASP A 16 -20.11 -11.78 21.81
N LYS A 17 -19.83 -12.11 20.55
CA LYS A 17 -18.89 -13.17 20.17
C LYS A 17 -17.52 -12.59 19.88
N ALA A 18 -16.49 -13.39 20.11
CA ALA A 18 -15.13 -13.09 19.72
C ALA A 18 -15.05 -12.91 18.19
N MET A 19 -14.41 -11.83 17.76
CA MET A 19 -14.14 -11.56 16.35
C MET A 19 -12.92 -12.34 15.88
N GLU A 20 -12.92 -12.73 14.61
CA GLU A 20 -11.80 -13.44 13.99
C GLU A 20 -10.87 -12.47 13.27
N LYS A 21 -9.56 -12.71 13.39
CA LYS A 21 -8.53 -11.92 12.71
C LYS A 21 -8.39 -12.42 11.28
N VAL A 22 -8.76 -11.61 10.32
CA VAL A 22 -8.68 -11.88 8.89
C VAL A 22 -7.71 -10.89 8.25
N ARG A 23 -6.93 -11.35 7.28
CA ARG A 23 -6.12 -10.47 6.42
C ARG A 23 -6.81 -10.38 5.07
N ILE A 24 -7.11 -9.16 4.63
CA ILE A 24 -7.66 -8.91 3.29
C ILE A 24 -6.61 -8.21 2.43
N LEU A 25 -6.49 -8.61 1.16
CA LEU A 25 -5.65 -7.96 0.18
C LEU A 25 -6.52 -7.03 -0.68
N LYS A 26 -6.14 -5.75 -0.80
CA LYS A 26 -6.83 -4.80 -1.67
C LYS A 26 -5.85 -3.79 -2.25
N ASN A 27 -5.77 -3.71 -3.58
CA ASN A 27 -4.84 -2.83 -4.33
C ASN A 27 -3.37 -3.00 -3.89
N GLY A 28 -2.93 -4.23 -3.66
CA GLY A 28 -1.59 -4.54 -3.14
C GLY A 28 -1.39 -4.30 -1.63
N PHE A 29 -2.36 -3.74 -0.89
CA PHE A 29 -2.25 -3.55 0.56
C PHE A 29 -2.88 -4.70 1.34
N TYR A 30 -2.17 -5.19 2.36
CA TYR A 30 -2.71 -6.13 3.34
C TYR A 30 -3.33 -5.36 4.50
N PHE A 31 -4.63 -5.55 4.72
CA PHE A 31 -5.32 -4.98 5.88
C PHE A 31 -5.54 -6.04 6.93
N ARG A 32 -5.25 -5.68 8.18
CA ARG A 32 -5.66 -6.43 9.36
C ARG A 32 -7.10 -6.06 9.68
N VAL A 33 -7.99 -7.05 9.64
CA VAL A 33 -9.43 -6.88 9.87
C VAL A 33 -9.88 -7.84 10.96
N LEU A 34 -10.78 -7.37 11.82
CA LEU A 34 -11.55 -8.20 12.73
C LEU A 34 -12.95 -8.35 12.16
N GLU A 35 -13.41 -9.58 11.97
CA GLU A 35 -14.74 -9.90 11.41
C GLU A 35 -15.58 -10.73 12.40
N CYS A 36 -16.84 -10.34 12.68
CA CYS A 36 -17.80 -11.22 13.36
C CYS A 36 -18.57 -12.04 12.31
N LYS A 37 -18.38 -13.36 12.29
CA LYS A 37 -19.12 -14.31 11.41
C LYS A 37 -20.64 -14.32 11.58
N LYS A 38 -21.17 -13.66 12.61
CA LYS A 38 -22.59 -13.72 12.99
C LYS A 38 -23.39 -12.48 12.54
N CYS A 39 -22.74 -11.34 12.38
CA CYS A 39 -23.40 -10.06 12.07
C CYS A 39 -22.67 -9.26 10.99
N ASP A 40 -21.67 -9.87 10.33
CA ASP A 40 -20.87 -9.28 9.24
C ASP A 40 -20.17 -7.95 9.57
N ASN A 41 -20.09 -7.60 10.85
CA ASN A 41 -19.34 -6.43 11.30
C ASN A 41 -17.85 -6.62 11.09
N ARG A 42 -17.22 -5.62 10.47
CA ARG A 42 -15.79 -5.59 10.16
C ARG A 42 -15.13 -4.35 10.76
N ILE A 43 -14.02 -4.56 11.45
CA ILE A 43 -13.19 -3.48 12.02
C ILE A 43 -11.81 -3.58 11.37
N VAL A 44 -11.46 -2.57 10.57
CA VAL A 44 -10.14 -2.44 9.95
C VAL A 44 -9.19 -1.76 10.93
N HIS A 45 -7.94 -2.22 10.98
CA HIS A 45 -6.90 -1.60 11.80
C HIS A 45 -6.72 -0.11 11.44
N PRO A 46 -6.67 0.80 12.43
CA PRO A 46 -6.62 2.23 12.17
C PRO A 46 -5.35 2.68 11.43
N GLU A 47 -4.19 2.08 11.71
CA GLU A 47 -2.93 2.39 11.01
C GLU A 47 -3.03 2.01 9.52
N ASP A 48 -3.39 0.76 9.22
CA ASP A 48 -3.57 0.27 7.84
C ASP A 48 -4.59 1.13 7.07
N LYS A 49 -5.67 1.59 7.73
CA LYS A 49 -6.65 2.50 7.14
C LYS A 49 -6.04 3.88 6.82
N LEU A 50 -5.24 4.43 7.73
CA LEU A 50 -4.57 5.72 7.53
C LEU A 50 -3.55 5.65 6.38
N GLU A 51 -2.75 4.59 6.35
CA GLU A 51 -1.77 4.35 5.29
C GLU A 51 -2.44 4.24 3.92
N TYR A 52 -3.53 3.47 3.82
CA TYR A 52 -4.28 3.38 2.57
C TYR A 52 -4.89 4.72 2.13
N GLN A 53 -5.35 5.54 3.07
CA GLN A 53 -5.81 6.89 2.74
C GLN A 53 -4.66 7.77 2.21
N ASN A 54 -3.46 7.64 2.77
CA ASN A 54 -2.28 8.35 2.28
C ASN A 54 -1.87 7.86 0.88
N PHE A 55 -1.91 6.55 0.64
CA PHE A 55 -1.72 5.98 -0.69
C PHE A 55 -2.70 6.56 -1.71
N LEU A 56 -4.00 6.60 -1.39
CA LEU A 56 -5.01 7.14 -2.29
C LEU A 56 -4.77 8.62 -2.61
N LYS A 57 -4.36 9.42 -1.62
CA LYS A 57 -4.00 10.82 -1.83
C LYS A 57 -2.81 10.97 -2.78
N LEU A 58 -1.76 10.18 -2.59
CA LEU A 58 -0.57 10.19 -3.45
C LEU A 58 -0.87 9.70 -4.87
N ARG A 59 -1.65 8.62 -4.99
CA ARG A 59 -2.05 8.05 -6.28
C ARG A 59 -2.84 9.03 -7.14
N ASN A 60 -3.71 9.83 -6.52
CA ASN A 60 -4.54 10.81 -7.22
C ASN A 60 -3.80 12.14 -7.48
N LYS A 61 -2.61 12.33 -6.90
CA LYS A 61 -1.84 13.57 -7.03
C LYS A 61 -0.93 13.51 -8.25
N GLN A 62 -1.00 14.54 -9.10
CA GLN A 62 -0.09 14.69 -10.22
C GLN A 62 1.15 15.50 -9.81
N PHE A 63 2.33 14.98 -10.14
CA PHE A 63 3.61 15.65 -9.87
C PHE A 63 4.23 16.12 -11.18
N ASN A 64 4.41 17.44 -11.32
CA ASN A 64 5.13 18.02 -12.45
C ASN A 64 6.61 18.17 -12.07
N VAL A 65 7.46 17.35 -12.66
CA VAL A 65 8.90 17.31 -12.39
C VAL A 65 9.69 17.67 -13.65
N LYS A 66 10.87 18.28 -13.47
CA LYS A 66 11.74 18.67 -14.59
C LYS A 66 12.74 17.57 -14.89
N LEU A 67 12.93 17.30 -16.17
CA LEU A 67 14.05 16.49 -16.65
C LEU A 67 15.34 17.29 -16.53
N ARG A 68 16.40 16.64 -16.04
CA ARG A 68 17.74 17.22 -15.95
C ARG A 68 18.74 16.31 -16.67
N MET A 69 19.54 16.89 -17.54
CA MET A 69 20.65 16.20 -18.19
C MET A 69 21.80 15.98 -17.19
N VAL A 70 22.30 14.75 -17.12
CA VAL A 70 23.44 14.35 -16.29
C VAL A 70 24.31 13.39 -17.11
N GLY A 71 25.49 13.85 -17.51
CA GLY A 71 26.37 13.11 -18.42
C GLY A 71 25.69 12.82 -19.74
N ASN A 72 25.58 11.53 -20.10
CA ASN A 72 24.91 11.08 -21.34
C ASN A 72 23.46 10.63 -21.09
N SER A 73 22.86 11.02 -19.97
CA SER A 73 21.53 10.55 -19.56
C SER A 73 20.62 11.68 -19.10
N TYR A 74 19.32 11.43 -19.07
CA TYR A 74 18.36 12.29 -18.38
C TYR A 74 17.99 11.67 -17.04
N THR A 75 17.82 12.54 -16.06
CA THR A 75 17.36 12.19 -14.71
C THR A 75 16.06 12.91 -14.43
N VAL A 76 15.20 12.26 -13.66
CA VAL A 76 13.98 12.84 -13.11
C VAL A 76 14.06 12.76 -11.60
N SER A 77 13.79 13.88 -10.92
CA SER A 77 13.76 13.89 -9.46
C SER A 77 12.43 13.31 -8.99
N ILE A 78 12.48 12.23 -8.20
CA ILE A 78 11.29 11.69 -7.54
C ILE A 78 11.01 12.56 -6.29
N PRO A 79 9.80 13.14 -6.16
CA PRO A 79 9.43 13.91 -4.98
C PRO A 79 9.62 13.11 -3.69
N ARG A 80 10.16 13.76 -2.65
CA ARG A 80 10.43 13.13 -1.34
C ARG A 80 9.19 12.48 -0.72
N GLU A 81 8.01 13.03 -0.97
CA GLU A 81 6.75 12.47 -0.47
C GLU A 81 6.51 11.03 -0.96
N ILE A 82 6.85 10.73 -2.22
CA ILE A 82 6.75 9.38 -2.80
C ILE A 82 7.78 8.47 -2.14
N VAL A 83 9.03 8.94 -2.03
CA VAL A 83 10.14 8.16 -1.44
C VAL A 83 9.86 7.84 0.04
N ASN A 84 9.38 8.81 0.80
CA ASN A 84 9.02 8.62 2.21
C ASN A 84 7.91 7.59 2.36
N PHE A 85 6.86 7.69 1.53
CA PHE A 85 5.76 6.72 1.55
C PHE A 85 6.26 5.30 1.26
N ILE A 86 7.11 5.11 0.24
CA ILE A 86 7.65 3.79 -0.09
C ILE A 86 8.53 3.27 1.05
N ASN A 87 9.38 4.10 1.65
CA ASN A 87 10.23 3.70 2.78
C ASN A 87 9.45 3.37 4.06
N GLU A 88 8.30 4.01 4.30
CA GLU A 88 7.42 3.67 5.42
C GLU A 88 6.81 2.28 5.23
N GLN A 89 6.54 1.87 3.99
CA GLN A 89 5.95 0.57 3.64
C GLN A 89 7.01 -0.55 3.57
N ASP A 90 8.10 -0.29 2.86
CA ASP A 90 9.23 -1.20 2.72
C ASP A 90 10.38 -0.67 3.57
N LYS A 91 10.61 -1.30 4.74
CA LYS A 91 11.71 -0.94 5.67
C LYS A 91 13.11 -0.96 5.04
N ILE A 92 13.26 -1.43 3.80
CA ILE A 92 14.49 -1.44 3.02
C ILE A 92 14.07 -1.25 1.54
N MET A 93 13.98 0.00 1.07
CA MET A 93 14.04 0.24 -0.38
C MET A 93 15.44 -0.16 -0.86
N ASP A 94 15.53 -1.08 -1.81
CA ASP A 94 16.75 -1.23 -2.58
C ASP A 94 17.01 0.08 -3.36
N GLU A 95 18.27 0.50 -3.46
CA GLU A 95 18.65 1.74 -4.17
C GLU A 95 18.39 1.65 -5.69
N MET A 96 18.06 0.46 -6.20
CA MET A 96 17.84 0.19 -7.62
C MET A 96 16.35 0.06 -7.95
N VAL A 97 15.93 0.75 -9.01
CA VAL A 97 14.57 0.72 -9.55
C VAL A 97 14.58 0.18 -10.98
N LYS A 98 13.50 -0.48 -11.41
CA LYS A 98 13.34 -0.90 -12.81
C LYS A 98 12.59 0.18 -13.59
N LEU A 99 13.05 0.51 -14.80
CA LEU A 99 12.42 1.49 -15.69
C LEU A 99 12.12 0.81 -17.04
N SER A 100 10.87 0.87 -17.48
CA SER A 100 10.44 0.29 -18.76
C SER A 100 9.36 1.13 -19.44
N PHE A 101 9.17 0.93 -20.75
CA PHE A 101 8.01 1.45 -21.46
C PHE A 101 6.79 0.59 -21.16
N GLU A 102 5.69 1.23 -20.79
CA GLU A 102 4.37 0.58 -20.78
C GLU A 102 3.66 0.78 -22.12
N ARG A 103 3.77 1.99 -22.69
CA ARG A 103 3.29 2.33 -24.03
C ARG A 103 3.98 3.59 -24.55
N MET A 104 3.73 3.95 -25.80
CA MET A 104 4.24 5.21 -26.37
C MET A 104 3.86 6.41 -25.49
N GLY A 105 4.87 7.21 -25.12
CA GLY A 105 4.71 8.37 -24.25
C GLY A 105 4.51 8.06 -22.75
N LYS A 106 4.58 6.79 -22.32
CA LYS A 106 4.45 6.39 -20.91
C LYS A 106 5.55 5.43 -20.50
N LEU A 107 6.35 5.87 -19.53
CA LEU A 107 7.32 5.06 -18.82
C LEU A 107 6.78 4.69 -17.44
N VAL A 108 7.17 3.52 -16.94
CA VAL A 108 6.86 3.04 -15.60
C VAL A 108 8.15 2.80 -14.84
N LEU A 109 8.19 3.31 -13.61
CA LEU A 109 9.23 3.04 -12.63
C LEU A 109 8.67 2.07 -11.58
N ILE A 110 9.36 0.95 -11.38
CA ILE A 110 8.98 -0.10 -10.45
C ILE A 110 10.02 -0.16 -9.34
N PHE A 111 9.59 0.08 -8.11
CA PHE A 111 10.46 0.15 -6.92
C PHE A 111 10.68 -1.21 -6.24
N ASN A 112 9.78 -2.19 -6.42
CA ASN A 112 9.88 -3.51 -5.82
C ASN A 112 9.01 -4.53 -6.60
N GLU A 113 9.47 -5.78 -6.73
CA GLU A 113 8.74 -6.83 -7.47
C GLU A 113 7.75 -7.63 -6.60
N LYS A 114 7.69 -7.36 -5.30
CA LYS A 114 6.92 -8.17 -4.34
C LYS A 114 5.40 -7.97 -4.41
N PHE A 115 4.93 -7.02 -5.20
CA PHE A 115 3.51 -6.75 -5.38
C PHE A 115 3.07 -7.21 -6.78
N GLU A 116 3.16 -8.51 -7.04
CA GLU A 116 2.38 -9.11 -8.11
C GLU A 116 0.91 -9.08 -7.68
N GLU A 117 0.15 -8.12 -8.23
CA GLU A 117 -1.30 -8.25 -8.27
C GLU A 117 -1.57 -9.51 -9.09
N LYS A 118 -1.93 -10.62 -8.42
CA LYS A 118 -2.65 -11.68 -9.11
C LYS A 118 -3.99 -11.06 -9.51
N GLU A 119 -4.09 -10.61 -10.76
CA GLU A 119 -5.37 -10.40 -11.41
C GLU A 119 -6.18 -11.68 -11.16
N GLY A 120 -7.20 -11.57 -10.31
CA GLY A 120 -8.20 -12.60 -10.23
C GLY A 120 -8.98 -12.50 -11.53
N ASP A 121 -8.78 -13.47 -12.40
CA ASP A 121 -9.64 -13.72 -13.54
C ASP A 121 -11.09 -13.81 -13.01
N GLU A 122 -11.89 -12.77 -13.29
CA GLU A 122 -13.33 -12.89 -13.29
C GLU A 122 -13.71 -13.68 -14.56
N GLU A 123 -13.97 -14.98 -14.40
CA GLU A 123 -14.81 -15.76 -15.33
C GLU A 123 -16.20 -16.00 -14.73
#